data_AF-A0A3E3JYG9-F1
#
_entry.id   AF-A0A3E3JYG9-F1
#
_cell.length_a   1.000
_cell.length_b   1.000
_cell.length_c   1.000
_cell.angle_alpha   90.00
_cell.angle_beta   90.00
_cell.angle_gamma   90.00
#
_symmetry.space_group_name_H-M   'P 1'
#
loop_
_entity.id
_entity.type
_entity.pdbx_description
1 polymer ?
#
loop_
_entity_poly.entity_id
_entity_poly.type
_entity_poly.pdbx_seq_one_letter_code
_entity_poly.pdbx_strand_id
1 'polypeptide(L)' 'MMNPVQFVKMMRGGNPQKVVMDMMREQAGNNPVMRNAMQMAEKGDSEGIEKLARNLCKEQGIDADEMVNKIKSQFGV' A
#
# COMPACT_ATOMS: atom_id res chain seq x y z
N MET A 1 1.20 10.73 16.32
CA MET A 1 0.46 10.31 17.53
C MET A 1 -0.79 9.62 17.06
N MET A 2 -1.04 8.38 17.51
CA MET A 2 -2.22 7.61 17.06
C MET A 2 -3.49 8.29 17.57
N ASN A 3 -4.44 8.57 16.67
CA ASN A 3 -5.62 9.38 17.00
C ASN A 3 -6.55 8.60 17.96
N PRO A 4 -6.93 9.13 19.13
CA PRO A 4 -7.69 8.40 20.16
C PRO A 4 -8.98 7.74 19.65
N VAL A 5 -9.56 8.27 18.58
CA VAL A 5 -10.72 7.69 17.89
C VAL A 5 -10.43 6.32 17.25
N GLN A 6 -9.23 6.12 16.69
CA GLN A 6 -8.83 4.83 16.10
C GLN A 6 -8.64 3.75 17.17
N PHE A 7 -8.11 4.12 18.33
CA PHE A 7 -7.90 3.20 19.44
C PHE A 7 -9.23 2.68 20.01
N VAL A 8 -10.23 3.56 20.14
CA VAL A 8 -11.58 3.19 20.57
C VAL A 8 -12.28 2.30 19.55
N LYS A 9 -12.09 2.54 18.23
CA LYS A 9 -12.60 1.66 17.17
C LYS A 9 -11.98 0.27 17.23
N MET A 10 -10.68 0.17 17.49
CA MET A 10 -9.98 -1.11 17.61
C MET A 10 -10.48 -1.93 18.80
N MET A 11 -10.64 -1.32 19.98
CA MET A 11 -11.12 -2.02 21.19
C MET A 11 -12.58 -2.47 21.14
N ARG A 12 -13.45 -1.79 20.37
CA ARG A 12 -14.89 -2.09 20.33
C ARG A 12 -15.32 -3.08 19.23
N GLY A 13 -14.38 -3.71 18.52
CA GLY A 13 -14.68 -4.66 17.44
C GLY A 13 -14.40 -4.13 16.03
N GLY A 14 -13.48 -3.17 15.90
CA GLY A 14 -13.04 -2.65 14.61
C GLY A 14 -12.39 -3.73 13.78
N ASN A 15 -12.86 -3.92 12.55
CA ASN A 15 -12.23 -4.80 11.58
C ASN A 15 -10.76 -4.35 11.41
N PRO A 16 -9.77 -5.17 11.81
CA PRO A 16 -8.36 -4.78 11.81
C PRO A 16 -7.87 -4.35 10.42
N GLN A 17 -8.50 -4.88 9.36
CA GLN A 17 -8.26 -4.46 7.98
C GLN A 17 -8.58 -2.99 7.74
N LYS A 18 -9.64 -2.45 8.36
CA LYS A 18 -9.99 -1.01 8.26
C LYS A 18 -8.99 -0.14 8.99
N VAL A 19 -8.48 -0.58 10.15
CA VAL A 19 -7.47 0.17 10.90
C VAL A 19 -6.17 0.24 10.10
N VAL A 20 -5.74 -0.88 9.52
CA VAL A 20 -4.58 -0.92 8.62
C VAL A 20 -4.80 -0.02 7.41
N MET A 21 -5.98 -0.07 6.77
CA MET A 21 -6.30 0.81 5.65
C MET A 21 -6.30 2.30 6.00
N ASP A 22 -6.85 2.69 7.16
CA ASP A 22 -6.83 4.08 7.61
C ASP A 22 -5.40 4.56 7.89
N MET A 23 -4.57 3.72 8.52
CA MET A 23 -3.16 4.03 8.76
C MET A 23 -2.36 4.14 7.46
N MET A 24 -2.62 3.24 6.51
CA MET A 24 -2.02 3.25 5.18
C MET A 24 -2.46 4.49 4.41
N ARG A 25 -3.73 4.91 4.50
CA ARG A 25 -4.23 6.17 3.93
C ARG A 25 -3.59 7.40 4.55
N GLU A 26 -3.34 7.40 5.85
CA GLU A 26 -2.67 8.49 6.56
C GLU A 26 -1.21 8.63 6.08
N GLN A 27 -0.52 7.50 5.93
CA GLN A 27 0.86 7.44 5.43
C GLN A 27 0.95 7.73 3.93
N ALA A 28 -0.03 7.27 3.15
CA ALA A 28 -0.20 7.62 1.75
C ALA A 28 -0.56 9.10 1.56
N GLY A 29 -1.27 9.70 2.52
CA GLY A 29 -1.56 11.13 2.60
C GLY A 29 -0.33 12.00 2.35
N ASN A 30 0.81 11.54 2.89
CA ASN A 30 2.12 12.18 2.79
C ASN A 30 2.97 11.69 1.60
N ASN A 31 2.54 10.66 0.86
CA ASN A 31 3.24 10.12 -0.29
C ASN A 31 2.33 10.13 -1.55
N PRO A 32 2.52 11.08 -2.48
CA PRO A 32 1.64 11.27 -3.64
C PRO A 32 1.56 10.05 -4.55
N VAL A 33 2.61 9.23 -4.61
CA VAL A 33 2.61 7.95 -5.34
C VAL A 33 1.59 7.00 -4.73
N MET A 34 1.62 6.83 -3.41
CA MET A 34 0.74 5.89 -2.73
C MET A 34 -0.73 6.31 -2.80
N ARG A 35 -1.01 7.62 -2.76
CA ARG A 35 -2.36 8.15 -3.03
C ARG A 35 -2.85 7.81 -4.44
N ASN A 36 -2.00 7.99 -5.45
CA ASN A 36 -2.33 7.62 -6.82
C ASN A 36 -2.57 6.11 -6.95
N ALA A 37 -1.71 5.29 -6.32
CA ALA A 37 -1.88 3.83 -6.30
C ALA A 37 -3.22 3.41 -5.68
N MET A 38 -3.59 4.01 -4.54
CA MET A 38 -4.86 3.72 -3.87
C MET A 38 -6.06 4.13 -4.73
N GLN A 39 -6.02 5.31 -5.36
CA GLN A 39 -7.11 5.74 -6.24
C GLN A 39 -7.25 4.85 -7.48
N MET A 40 -6.13 4.39 -8.05
CA MET A 40 -6.14 3.43 -9.16
C MET A 40 -6.68 2.07 -8.69
N ALA A 41 -6.33 1.62 -7.49
CA ALA A 41 -6.85 0.38 -6.90
C ALA A 41 -8.36 0.45 -6.65
N GLU A 42 -8.84 1.56 -6.10
CA GLU A 42 -10.27 1.82 -5.88
C GLU A 42 -11.05 1.87 -7.20
N LYS A 43 -10.41 2.28 -8.30
CA LYS A 43 -10.99 2.27 -9.65
C LYS A 43 -10.84 0.94 -10.38
N GLY A 44 -10.10 -0.03 -9.83
CA GLY A 44 -9.78 -1.29 -10.49
C GLY A 44 -8.72 -1.17 -11.61
N ASP A 45 -8.01 -0.05 -11.68
CA ASP A 45 -6.99 0.23 -12.70
C ASP A 45 -5.68 -0.49 -12.38
N SER A 46 -5.67 -1.78 -12.67
CA SER A 46 -4.54 -2.67 -12.38
C SER A 46 -3.32 -2.35 -13.25
N GLU A 47 -3.52 -1.91 -14.50
CA GLU A 47 -2.42 -1.50 -15.39
C GLU A 47 -1.74 -0.21 -14.92
N GLY A 48 -2.53 0.77 -14.46
CA GLY A 48 -2.01 2.00 -13.87
C GLY A 48 -1.17 1.73 -12.61
N ILE A 49 -1.62 0.80 -11.77
CA ILE A 49 -0.86 0.36 -10.59
C ILE A 49 0.44 -0.33 -11.00
N GLU A 50 0.44 -1.20 -11.99
CA GLU A 50 1.66 -1.88 -12.43
C GLU A 50 2.69 -0.88 -12.96
N LYS A 51 2.26 0.08 -13.80
CA LYS A 51 3.15 1.15 -14.28
C LYS A 51 3.71 1.99 -13.14
N LEU A 52 2.87 2.35 -12.18
CA LEU A 52 3.29 3.14 -11.03
C LEU A 52 4.24 2.36 -10.12
N ALA A 53 3.99 1.07 -9.90
CA ALA A 53 4.89 0.18 -9.16
C ALA A 53 6.25 0.04 -9.87
N ARG A 54 6.27 -0.20 -11.19
CA ARG A 54 7.50 -0.27 -11.98
C ARG A 54 8.29 1.04 -11.93
N ASN A 55 7.61 2.17 -12.09
CA ASN A 55 8.25 3.49 -12.00
C ASN A 55 8.80 3.75 -10.59
N LEU A 56 8.04 3.38 -9.55
CA LEU A 56 8.48 3.58 -8.16
C LEU A 56 9.70 2.72 -7.82
N CYS A 57 9.70 1.44 -8.24
CA CYS A 57 10.85 0.57 -8.08
C CYS A 57 12.07 1.20 -8.76
N LYS A 58 11.92 1.64 -10.01
CA LYS A 58 12.98 2.31 -10.77
C LYS A 58 13.49 3.59 -10.11
N GLU A 59 12.61 4.44 -9.57
CA GLU A 59 12.98 5.67 -8.86
C GLU A 59 13.70 5.38 -7.53
N GLN A 60 13.36 4.29 -6.85
CA GLN A 60 14.02 3.84 -5.62
C GLN A 60 15.33 3.08 -5.90
N GLY A 61 15.71 2.90 -7.17
CA GLY A 61 16.85 2.06 -7.57
C GLY A 61 16.63 0.57 -7.31
N ILE A 62 15.37 0.17 -7.10
CA ILE A 62 14.96 -1.22 -6.92
C ILE A 62 14.55 -1.75 -8.28
N ASP A 63 15.13 -2.86 -8.71
CA ASP A 63 14.68 -3.50 -9.93
C ASP A 63 13.35 -4.24 -9.66
N ALA A 64 12.30 -3.87 -10.39
CA ALA A 64 10.97 -4.44 -10.20
C ALA A 64 10.96 -5.95 -10.45
N ASP A 65 11.75 -6.44 -11.42
CA ASP A 65 11.88 -7.87 -11.71
C ASP A 65 12.65 -8.57 -10.58
N GLU A 66 13.67 -7.92 -10.03
CA GLU A 66 14.38 -8.44 -8.86
C GLU A 66 13.44 -8.53 -7.64
N MET A 67 12.59 -7.53 -7.42
CA MET A 67 11.60 -7.54 -6.33
C MET A 67 10.54 -8.62 -6.54
N VAL A 68 10.05 -8.81 -7.75
CA VAL A 68 9.12 -9.90 -8.10
C VAL A 68 9.78 -11.26 -7.90
N ASN A 69 11.04 -11.44 -8.30
CA ASN A 69 11.78 -12.67 -8.07
C ASN A 69 12.02 -12.92 -6.57
N LYS A 70 12.28 -11.87 -5.79
CA LYS A 70 12.42 -11.94 -4.34
C LYS A 70 11.11 -12.36 -3.66
N ILE A 71 9.99 -11.81 -4.13
CA ILE A 71 8.65 -12.19 -3.66
C ILE A 71 8.37 -13.65 -4.02
N LYS A 72 8.54 -14.05 -5.29
CA LYS A 72 8.37 -15.45 -5.72
C LYS A 72 9.21 -16.42 -4.88
N SER A 73 10.48 -16.09 -4.67
CA SER A 73 11.41 -16.86 -3.83
C SER A 73 10.96 -16.95 -2.37
N GLN A 74 10.43 -15.87 -1.79
CA GLN A 74 9.88 -15.86 -0.43
C GLN A 74 8.56 -16.63 -0.29
N PHE A 75 7.74 -16.66 -1.34
CA PHE A 75 6.48 -17.43 -1.37
C PHE A 75 6.67 -18.87 -1.87
N GLY A 76 7.90 -19.27 -2.21
CA GLY A 76 8.24 -20.63 -2.64
C GLY A 76 7.60 -21.06 -3.96
N VAL A 77 7.32 -20.10 -4.85
CA VAL A 77 6.72 -20.33 -6.19
C VAL A 77 7.79 -20.28 -7.27
#